data_AF-A0A0Q9Y9L7-F1
#
_entry.id   AF-A0A0Q9Y9L7-F1
#
_cell.length_a   1.000
_cell.length_b   1.000
_cell.length_c   1.000
_cell.angle_alpha   90.00
_cell.angle_beta   90.00
_cell.angle_gamma   90.00
#
_symmetry.space_group_name_H-M   'P 1'
#
loop_
_entity.id
_entity.type
_entity.pdbx_description
1 polymer ?
#
loop_
_entity_poly.entity_id
_entity_poly.type
_entity_poly.pdbx_seq_one_letter_code
_entity_poly.pdbx_strand_id
1 'polypeptide(L)'
;MNNKISIPNIEFRRRLNNLVYIFRPCGSINKMPAWKREDIDLWVKYSTEYGWVCVDTNETIMAMPWPCKRSEHISLPPAGEWVSKKEDKSYVYDLVFTKSDI
;
A
#
# COMPACT_ATOMS: atom_id res chain seq x y z
N MET A 1 -4.97 -26.49 -15.90
CA MET A 1 -5.01 -26.15 -14.46
C MET A 1 -4.66 -24.68 -14.34
N ASN A 2 -5.65 -23.81 -14.08
CA ASN A 2 -5.41 -22.37 -13.94
C ASN A 2 -4.94 -22.10 -12.51
N ASN A 3 -3.64 -21.89 -12.32
CA ASN A 3 -3.14 -21.32 -11.07
C ASN A 3 -3.70 -19.90 -10.95
N LYS A 4 -4.78 -19.73 -10.17
CA LYS A 4 -5.18 -18.40 -9.69
C LYS A 4 -4.02 -17.87 -8.87
N ILE A 5 -3.29 -16.90 -9.41
CA ILE A 5 -2.30 -16.15 -8.64
C ILE A 5 -3.08 -15.40 -7.56
N SER A 6 -2.93 -15.80 -6.31
CA SER A 6 -3.48 -15.06 -5.19
C SER A 6 -2.67 -13.78 -5.00
N ILE A 7 -3.34 -12.63 -4.99
CA ILE A 7 -2.69 -11.36 -4.64
C ILE A 7 -2.42 -11.41 -3.13
N PRO A 8 -1.16 -11.22 -2.68
CA PRO A 8 -0.82 -11.27 -1.25
C PRO A 8 -1.47 -10.12 -0.48
N ASN A 9 -1.61 -10.29 0.84
CA ASN A 9 -1.84 -9.15 1.70
C ASN A 9 -0.60 -8.26 1.76
N ILE A 10 -0.76 -7.02 2.19
CA ILE A 10 0.35 -6.17 2.55
C ILE A 10 0.20 -5.68 3.99
N GLU A 11 1.34 -5.51 4.65
CA GLU A 11 1.41 -4.92 5.98
C GLU A 11 2.26 -3.66 5.94
N PHE A 12 1.78 -2.61 6.58
CA PHE A 12 2.60 -1.44 6.92
C PHE A 12 3.07 -1.60 8.35
N ARG A 13 4.37 -1.84 8.53
CA ARG A 13 5.00 -2.00 9.84
C ARG A 13 5.70 -0.71 10.23
N ARG A 14 5.16 0.02 11.20
CA ARG A 14 5.70 1.33 11.60
C ARG A 14 7.04 1.17 12.31
N ARG A 15 8.12 1.75 11.76
CA ARG A 15 9.47 1.60 12.32
C ARG A 15 9.63 2.13 13.75
N LEU A 16 8.86 3.16 14.12
CA LEU A 16 8.96 3.77 15.45
C LEU A 16 8.62 2.80 16.59
N ASN A 17 7.65 1.90 16.39
CA ASN A 17 7.12 1.09 17.48
C ASN A 17 6.53 -0.27 17.05
N ASN A 18 6.83 -0.73 15.83
CA ASN A 18 6.35 -1.99 15.25
C ASN A 18 4.82 -2.14 15.18
N LEU A 19 4.07 -1.03 15.19
CA LEU A 19 2.63 -1.08 14.93
C LEU A 19 2.37 -1.57 13.51
N VAL A 20 1.51 -2.58 13.36
CA VAL A 20 1.21 -3.22 12.07
C VAL A 20 -0.19 -2.84 11.61
N TYR A 21 -0.30 -2.41 10.36
CA TYR A 21 -1.57 -2.20 9.67
C TYR A 21 -1.70 -3.16 8.50
N ILE A 22 -2.74 -3.98 8.51
CA ILE A 22 -2.99 -5.00 7.49
C ILE A 22 -3.87 -4.39 6.40
N PHE A 23 -3.51 -4.62 5.15
CA PHE A 23 -4.35 -4.33 3.99
C PHE A 23 -4.61 -5.61 3.20
N ARG A 24 -5.89 -5.85 2.90
CA ARG A 24 -6.36 -6.99 2.12
C ARG A 24 -6.57 -6.59 0.66
N PRO A 25 -6.26 -7.47 -0.31
CA PRO A 25 -6.62 -7.25 -1.70
C PRO A 25 -8.11 -6.96 -1.84
N CYS A 26 -8.47 -5.90 -2.57
CA CYS A 26 -9.86 -5.48 -2.75
C CYS A 26 -10.25 -5.36 -4.24
N GLY A 27 -9.60 -6.16 -5.09
CA GLY A 27 -9.78 -6.14 -6.54
C GLY A 27 -8.81 -5.18 -7.24
N SER A 28 -9.26 -4.57 -8.33
CA SER A 28 -8.45 -3.68 -9.15
C SER A 28 -9.07 -2.29 -9.26
N ILE A 29 -8.24 -1.26 -9.16
CA ILE A 29 -8.58 0.14 -9.42
C ILE A 29 -7.69 0.62 -10.57
N ASN A 30 -8.28 1.23 -11.61
CA ASN A 30 -7.55 1.67 -12.81
C ASN A 30 -6.75 0.53 -13.48
N LYS A 31 -7.31 -0.68 -13.51
CA LYS A 31 -6.68 -1.92 -14.03
C LYS A 31 -5.44 -2.40 -13.26
N MET A 32 -5.09 -1.75 -12.16
CA MET A 32 -4.01 -2.14 -11.25
C MET A 32 -4.59 -2.74 -9.98
N PRO A 33 -3.92 -3.70 -9.33
CA PRO A 33 -4.40 -4.25 -8.07
C PRO A 33 -4.45 -3.16 -6.98
N ALA A 34 -5.38 -3.32 -6.05
CA ALA A 34 -5.54 -2.44 -4.92
C ALA A 34 -5.72 -3.23 -3.62
N TRP A 35 -5.31 -2.60 -2.52
CA TRP A 35 -5.45 -3.14 -1.18
C TRP A 35 -6.19 -2.15 -0.31
N LYS A 36 -7.17 -2.62 0.46
CA LYS A 36 -7.89 -1.82 1.46
C LYS A 36 -7.42 -2.20 2.85
N ARG A 37 -7.17 -1.21 3.69
CA ARG A 37 -6.82 -1.43 5.10
C ARG A 37 -8.00 -2.06 5.85
N GLU A 38 -7.73 -2.96 6.79
CA GLU A 38 -8.79 -3.73 7.47
C GLU A 38 -9.64 -2.91 8.43
N ASP A 39 -9.04 -1.96 9.15
CA ASP A 39 -9.65 -1.25 10.27
C ASP A 39 -10.25 0.11 9.89
N ILE A 40 -9.77 0.74 8.82
CA ILE A 40 -10.23 2.05 8.34
C ILE A 40 -10.23 2.14 6.81
N ASP A 41 -10.93 3.14 6.28
CA ASP A 41 -11.02 3.42 4.85
C ASP A 41 -9.73 4.10 4.33
N LEU A 42 -8.69 3.29 4.14
CA LEU A 42 -7.47 3.62 3.42
C LEU A 42 -7.17 2.59 2.34
N TRP A 43 -6.62 3.04 1.22
CA TRP A 43 -6.28 2.16 0.10
C TRP A 43 -4.84 2.37 -0.37
N VAL A 44 -4.12 1.27 -0.61
CA VAL A 44 -2.91 1.28 -1.42
C VAL A 44 -3.30 0.99 -2.87
N LYS A 45 -3.00 1.91 -3.77
CA LYS A 45 -3.34 1.81 -5.20
C LYS A 45 -2.36 2.56 -6.10
N TYR A 46 -2.43 2.28 -7.39
CA TYR A 46 -1.63 2.97 -8.39
C TYR A 46 -2.30 4.29 -8.83
N SER A 47 -1.58 5.39 -8.70
CA SER A 47 -1.86 6.70 -9.27
C SER A 47 -1.03 6.90 -10.54
N THR A 48 -1.66 7.39 -11.60
CA THR A 48 -0.95 7.71 -12.85
C THR A 48 0.03 8.86 -12.67
N GLU A 49 -0.21 9.77 -11.72
CA GLU A 49 0.61 10.95 -11.46
C GLU A 49 1.77 10.64 -10.51
N TYR A 50 1.49 9.93 -9.40
CA TYR A 50 2.45 9.72 -8.31
C TYR A 50 3.01 8.30 -8.21
N GLY A 51 2.52 7.35 -9.02
CA GLY A 51 2.83 5.93 -8.87
C GLY A 51 2.05 5.31 -7.72
N TRP A 52 2.66 4.38 -6.98
CA TRP A 52 2.00 3.73 -5.84
C TRP A 52 1.81 4.69 -4.67
N VAL A 53 0.59 4.80 -4.17
CA VAL A 53 0.20 5.70 -3.07
C VAL A 53 -0.74 5.00 -2.09
N CYS A 54 -0.73 5.46 -0.83
CA CYS A 54 -1.79 5.17 0.13
C CYS A 54 -2.70 6.40 0.22
N VAL A 55 -4.00 6.25 -0.01
CA VAL A 55 -4.97 7.35 0.00
C VAL A 55 -6.14 7.09 0.94
N ASP A 56 -6.80 8.16 1.35
CA ASP A 56 -8.09 8.12 2.04
C ASP A 56 -9.30 8.15 1.08
N THR A 57 -10.51 8.23 1.63
CA THR A 57 -11.78 8.30 0.87
C THR A 57 -11.88 9.51 -0.04
N ASN A 58 -11.13 10.58 0.24
CA ASN A 58 -11.13 11.82 -0.52
C ASN A 58 -9.97 11.87 -1.53
N GLU A 59 -9.30 10.74 -1.78
CA GLU A 59 -8.11 10.67 -2.65
C GLU A 59 -6.91 11.48 -2.13
N THR A 60 -6.91 11.86 -0.85
CA THR A 60 -5.78 12.55 -0.23
C THR A 60 -4.64 11.57 -0.01
N ILE A 61 -3.43 11.90 -0.48
CA ILE A 61 -2.24 11.06 -0.30
C ILE A 61 -1.82 11.08 1.17
N MET A 62 -1.95 9.92 1.81
CA MET A 62 -1.59 9.69 3.20
C MET A 62 -0.17 9.15 3.34
N ALA A 63 0.31 8.35 2.37
CA ALA A 63 1.67 7.84 2.35
C ALA A 63 2.18 7.54 0.94
N MET A 64 3.50 7.59 0.76
CA MET A 64 4.21 7.26 -0.48
C MET A 64 5.48 6.45 -0.22
N PRO A 65 5.96 5.67 -1.20
CA PRO A 65 7.27 5.02 -1.14
C PRO A 65 8.42 6.02 -0.97
N TRP A 66 9.48 5.62 -0.29
CA TRP A 66 10.72 6.39 -0.17
C TRP A 66 11.96 5.55 -0.56
N PRO A 67 12.85 6.08 -1.43
CA PRO A 67 12.72 7.33 -2.18
C PRO A 67 11.54 7.27 -3.15
N CYS A 68 10.87 8.41 -3.35
CA CYS A 68 9.72 8.49 -4.24
C CYS A 68 10.18 8.32 -5.70
N LYS A 69 10.16 7.07 -6.17
CA LYS A 69 10.45 6.72 -7.56
C LYS A 69 9.13 6.39 -8.23
N ARG A 70 8.78 7.17 -9.26
CA ARG A 70 7.74 6.79 -10.21
C ARG A 70 8.22 5.54 -10.92
N SER A 71 7.77 4.37 -10.47
CA SER A 71 8.11 3.11 -11.13
C SER A 71 7.23 3.03 -12.37
N GLU A 72 7.83 2.98 -13.56
CA GLU A 72 7.07 2.99 -14.81
C GLU A 72 6.18 1.75 -14.94
N HIS A 73 6.59 0.60 -14.41
CA HIS A 73 5.80 -0.64 -14.45
C HIS A 73 6.17 -1.64 -13.34
N ILE A 74 5.66 -1.46 -12.12
CA ILE A 74 5.63 -2.54 -11.12
C ILE A 74 4.16 -2.89 -10.86
N SER A 75 3.79 -4.14 -11.16
CA SER A 75 2.45 -4.71 -10.98
C SER A 75 1.99 -4.76 -9.52
N LEU A 76 2.89 -4.51 -8.58
CA LEU A 76 2.70 -4.49 -7.14
C LEU A 76 3.32 -3.21 -6.55
N PRO A 77 2.85 -2.74 -5.38
CA PRO A 77 3.52 -1.65 -4.67
C PRO A 77 4.96 -2.04 -4.32
N PRO A 78 5.91 -1.10 -4.27
CA PRO A 78 7.25 -1.40 -3.80
C PRO A 78 7.22 -1.82 -2.33
N ALA A 79 7.82 -2.97 -2.02
CA ALA A 79 8.17 -3.31 -0.65
C ALA A 79 9.25 -2.37 -0.10
N GLY A 80 9.36 -2.31 1.23
CA GLY A 80 10.34 -1.48 1.91
C GLY A 80 9.76 -0.15 2.38
N GLU A 81 10.54 0.92 2.30
CA GLU A 81 10.25 2.15 3.03
C GLU A 81 9.09 2.96 2.44
N TRP A 82 8.15 3.34 3.31
CA TRP A 82 7.05 4.25 3.00
C TRP A 82 6.97 5.34 4.08
N VAL A 83 6.72 6.58 3.64
CA VAL A 83 6.60 7.74 4.53
C VAL A 83 5.18 8.26 4.47
N SER A 84 4.55 8.42 5.63
CA SER A 84 3.23 9.05 5.77
C SER A 84 3.34 10.42 6.43
N LYS A 85 2.45 11.35 6.06
CA LYS A 85 2.20 12.57 6.83
C LYS A 85 0.86 12.44 7.56
N LYS A 86 0.86 12.71 8.87
CA LYS A 86 -0.36 12.85 9.66
C LYS A 86 -0.24 14.10 10.51
N GLU A 87 -1.06 15.10 10.19
CA GLU A 87 -1.01 16.42 10.82
C GLU A 87 0.41 17.02 10.73
N ASP A 88 1.03 17.30 11.88
CA ASP A 88 2.36 17.85 12.05
C ASP A 88 3.47 16.77 12.15
N LYS A 89 3.11 15.49 12.04
CA LYS A 89 4.03 14.35 12.19
C LYS A 89 4.24 13.60 10.89
N SER A 90 5.43 13.03 10.77
CA SER A 90 5.75 12.03 9.75
C SER A 90 6.08 10.71 10.39
N TYR A 91 5.67 9.61 9.76
CA TYR A 91 5.98 8.26 10.20
C TYR A 91 6.57 7.45 9.06
N VAL A 92 7.54 6.61 9.38
CA VAL A 92 8.16 5.67 8.43
C VAL A 92 7.64 4.27 8.71
N TYR A 93 7.29 3.56 7.63
CA TYR A 93 6.82 2.19 7.64
C TYR A 93 7.67 1.35 6.70
N ASP A 94 7.74 0.05 6.98
CA ASP A 94 8.13 -0.96 6.01
C ASP A 94 6.86 -1.64 5.46
N LEU A 95 6.65 -1.55 4.16
CA LEU A 95 5.67 -2.35 3.43
C LEU A 95 6.26 -3.74 3.19
N VAL A 96 5.56 -4.76 3.68
CA VAL A 96 5.90 -6.17 3.40
C VAL A 96 4.70 -6.91 2.84
N PHE A 97 4.97 -7.92 2.02
CA PHE A 97 3.96 -8.84 1.51
C PHE A 97 3.79 -10.02 2.47
N THR A 98 2.55 -10.36 2.80
CA THR A 98 2.23 -11.54 3.59
C THR A 98 1.26 -12.45 2.83
N LYS A 99 1.26 -13.74 3.17
CA LYS A 99 0.36 -14.70 2.53
C LYS A 99 -1.08 -14.24 2.75
N SER A 100 -1.89 -14.31 1.70
CA SER A 100 -3.34 -14.23 1.85
C SER A 100 -3.77 -15.44 2.66
N ASP A 101 -4.44 -15.22 3.79
CA ASP A 101 -5.13 -16.31 4.49
C ASP A 101 -6.17 -16.85 3.49
N ILE A 102 -6.01 -18.13 3.13
CA ILE A 102 -6.86 -18.86 2.17
C ILE A 102 -8.15 -19.28 2.88
#